data_AF-A0A2V6KUQ1-F1
#
_entry.id   AF-A0A2V6KUQ1-F1
#
_cell.length_a   1.000
_cell.length_b   1.000
_cell.length_c   1.000
_cell.angle_alpha   90.00
_cell.angle_beta   90.00
_cell.angle_gamma   90.00
#
_symmetry.space_group_name_H-M   'P 1'
#
loop_
_entity.id
_entity.type
_entity.pdbx_description
1 polymer ?
#
loop_
_entity_poly.entity_id
_entity_poly.type
_entity_poly.pdbx_seq_one_letter_code
_entity_poly.pdbx_strand_id
1 'polypeptide(L)'
;MTYCSDPLQYHRRATHEVKVGNVGIGGDNPIRVQSMITCDTMDAEASIKQTIELAEAGCEIVRITAPTVKDARNLEHILKGLRERGCEVPIVADIHFKPEAAIEAAKWVDKVRINPGNYADSKKFVIREYTDEQYAAELNRIRERFSPLVELCKTRGIAMRIGTNHGSLSDRILNRYGDTPLGMVESALEFARIARDLDYHDFVFSMKASNPKVMIAAYRLLVARLNELGPDWNYPLHLGVTEAGEGEDARIKS
;
A
#
# COMPACT_ATOMS: atom_id res chain seq x y z
N MET A 1 3.81 -3.11 24.86
CA MET A 1 3.28 -3.24 23.49
C MET A 1 3.46 -4.67 23.01
N THR A 2 2.38 -5.45 22.97
CA THR A 2 2.40 -6.88 22.61
C THR A 2 2.15 -7.02 21.10
N TYR A 3 3.19 -7.36 20.34
CA TYR A 3 3.13 -7.54 18.87
C TYR A 3 3.21 -9.01 18.44
N CYS A 4 3.62 -9.90 19.33
CA CYS A 4 3.66 -11.35 19.12
C CYS A 4 3.33 -12.07 20.43
N SER A 5 2.91 -13.32 20.33
CA SER A 5 2.66 -14.20 21.48
C SER A 5 3.95 -14.72 22.10
N ASP A 6 4.92 -15.09 21.25
CA ASP A 6 6.23 -15.62 21.63
C ASP A 6 7.29 -15.15 20.62
N PRO A 7 8.39 -14.50 21.04
CA PRO A 7 9.46 -14.08 20.13
C PRO A 7 10.38 -15.23 19.65
N LEU A 8 10.31 -16.41 20.26
CA LEU A 8 11.15 -17.58 19.97
C LEU A 8 10.43 -18.66 19.15
N GLN A 9 9.09 -18.62 19.09
CA GLN A 9 8.29 -19.56 18.32
C GLN A 9 7.54 -18.87 17.19
N TYR A 10 7.52 -19.49 16.02
CA TYR A 10 6.77 -18.98 14.89
C TYR A 10 5.27 -19.18 15.11
N HIS A 11 4.53 -18.08 15.11
CA HIS A 11 3.07 -18.08 15.03
C HIS A 11 2.62 -17.13 13.92
N ARG A 12 1.83 -17.65 12.98
CA ARG A 12 1.21 -16.82 11.95
C ARG A 12 0.17 -15.91 12.61
N ARG A 13 0.33 -14.60 12.43
CA ARG A 13 -0.65 -13.62 12.92
C ARG A 13 -1.99 -13.85 12.21
N ALA A 14 -3.06 -14.03 12.99
CA ALA A 14 -4.41 -14.10 12.47
C ALA A 14 -4.80 -12.74 11.87
N THR A 15 -5.33 -12.75 10.65
CA THR A 15 -5.75 -11.52 9.96
C THR A 15 -7.08 -11.72 9.25
N HIS A 16 -7.80 -10.63 9.00
CA HIS A 16 -8.86 -10.59 7.99
C HIS A 16 -8.34 -11.11 6.64
N GLU A 17 -9.21 -11.70 5.83
CA GLU A 17 -8.91 -12.04 4.45
C GLU A 17 -9.24 -10.84 3.55
N VAL A 18 -8.32 -10.46 2.67
CA VAL A 18 -8.54 -9.44 1.64
C VAL A 18 -8.33 -10.07 0.28
N LYS A 19 -9.34 -9.99 -0.58
CA LYS A 19 -9.25 -10.50 -1.96
C LYS A 19 -8.65 -9.46 -2.89
N VAL A 20 -7.74 -9.90 -3.76
CA VAL A 20 -7.15 -9.11 -4.84
C VAL A 20 -7.41 -9.88 -6.13
N GLY A 21 -8.44 -9.48 -6.87
CA GLY A 21 -8.97 -10.28 -7.98
C GLY A 21 -9.39 -11.66 -7.47
N ASN A 22 -8.81 -12.71 -8.02
CA ASN A 22 -9.01 -14.09 -7.62
C ASN A 22 -8.07 -14.58 -6.49
N VAL A 23 -7.15 -13.75 -5.99
CA VAL A 23 -6.13 -14.14 -4.99
C VAL A 23 -6.47 -13.62 -3.59
N GLY A 24 -6.58 -14.50 -2.61
CA GLY A 24 -6.74 -14.13 -1.20
C GLY A 24 -5.42 -13.80 -0.49
N ILE A 25 -5.41 -12.73 0.31
CA ILE A 25 -4.30 -12.31 1.18
C ILE A 25 -4.79 -12.28 2.63
N GLY A 26 -4.02 -12.86 3.57
CA GLY A 26 -4.46 -12.97 4.97
C GLY A 26 -5.46 -14.10 5.19
N GLY A 27 -6.19 -14.10 6.30
CA GLY A 27 -7.02 -15.25 6.69
C GLY A 27 -6.16 -16.50 6.79
N ASP A 28 -6.57 -17.60 6.18
CA ASP A 28 -5.80 -18.86 6.10
C ASP A 28 -5.01 -19.02 4.78
N ASN A 29 -5.00 -17.99 3.93
CA ASN A 29 -4.28 -18.02 2.65
C ASN A 29 -2.75 -18.11 2.85
N PRO A 30 -2.00 -18.70 1.91
CA PRO A 30 -0.53 -18.69 1.96
C PRO A 30 0.03 -17.25 1.86
N ILE A 31 1.32 -17.10 2.20
CA ILE A 31 2.04 -15.85 1.95
C ILE A 31 2.17 -15.70 0.44
N ARG A 32 1.63 -14.61 -0.11
CA ARG A 32 1.59 -14.36 -1.56
C ARG A 32 2.85 -13.69 -2.06
N VAL A 33 3.41 -14.18 -3.16
CA VAL A 33 4.55 -13.57 -3.85
C VAL A 33 4.06 -12.51 -4.82
N GLN A 34 4.67 -11.33 -4.78
CA GLN A 34 4.32 -10.20 -5.64
C GLN A 34 5.58 -9.59 -6.24
N SER A 35 5.45 -9.04 -7.46
CA SER A 35 6.52 -8.34 -8.16
C SER A 35 5.98 -7.10 -8.86
N MET A 36 6.86 -6.32 -9.47
CA MET A 36 6.52 -5.09 -10.18
C MET A 36 7.22 -5.08 -11.53
N ILE A 37 6.48 -4.70 -12.58
CA ILE A 37 7.09 -4.49 -13.89
C ILE A 37 8.00 -3.25 -13.87
N THR A 38 8.96 -3.21 -14.79
CA THR A 38 9.95 -2.13 -14.90
C THR A 38 9.84 -1.35 -16.20
N CYS A 39 9.13 -1.88 -17.20
CA CYS A 39 8.88 -1.17 -18.45
C CYS A 39 7.96 0.03 -18.24
N ASP A 40 7.96 0.94 -19.22
CA ASP A 40 7.06 2.09 -19.23
C ASP A 40 5.61 1.61 -19.36
N THR A 41 4.75 2.07 -18.46
CA THR A 41 3.32 1.74 -18.46
C THR A 41 2.61 2.28 -19.69
N MET A 42 3.15 3.30 -20.37
CA MET A 42 2.62 3.76 -21.65
C MET A 42 2.89 2.79 -22.81
N ASP A 43 3.86 1.89 -22.68
CA ASP A 43 4.07 0.78 -23.60
C ASP A 43 3.22 -0.42 -23.15
N ALA A 44 2.00 -0.49 -23.67
CA ALA A 44 1.04 -1.52 -23.30
C ALA A 44 1.55 -2.93 -23.63
N GLU A 45 2.18 -3.13 -24.79
CA GLU A 45 2.65 -4.44 -25.22
C GLU A 45 3.82 -4.92 -24.36
N ALA A 46 4.79 -4.05 -24.08
CA ALA A 46 5.88 -4.37 -23.16
C ALA A 46 5.35 -4.69 -21.75
N SER A 47 4.38 -3.93 -21.27
CA SER A 47 3.75 -4.14 -19.96
C SER A 47 3.03 -5.48 -19.88
N ILE A 48 2.29 -5.86 -20.93
CA ILE A 48 1.61 -7.15 -21.03
C ILE A 48 2.64 -8.28 -21.04
N LYS A 49 3.67 -8.19 -21.89
CA LYS A 49 4.72 -9.20 -22.01
C LYS A 49 5.43 -9.43 -20.68
N GLN A 50 5.93 -8.37 -20.04
CA GLN A 50 6.65 -8.49 -18.76
C GLN A 50 5.75 -9.00 -17.63
N THR A 51 4.46 -8.64 -17.64
CA THR A 51 3.48 -9.16 -16.67
C THR A 51 3.27 -10.66 -16.82
N ILE A 52 3.17 -11.16 -18.07
CA ILE A 52 3.06 -12.60 -18.35
C ILE A 52 4.33 -13.32 -17.90
N GLU A 53 5.52 -12.80 -18.24
CA GLU A 53 6.80 -13.37 -17.80
C GLU A 53 6.89 -13.50 -16.27
N LEU A 54 6.44 -12.47 -15.54
CA LEU A 54 6.38 -12.53 -14.07
C LEU A 54 5.39 -13.59 -13.58
N ALA A 55 4.21 -13.69 -14.19
CA ALA A 55 3.21 -14.68 -13.82
C ALA A 55 3.69 -16.11 -14.08
N GLU A 56 4.35 -16.36 -15.22
CA GLU A 56 4.96 -17.65 -15.58
C GLU A 56 6.10 -18.03 -14.62
N ALA A 57 6.82 -17.04 -14.08
CA ALA A 57 7.83 -17.23 -13.05
C ALA A 57 7.25 -17.50 -11.64
N GLY A 58 5.91 -17.52 -11.49
CA GLY A 58 5.21 -17.79 -10.23
C GLY A 58 4.83 -16.54 -9.42
N CYS A 59 4.89 -15.34 -10.02
CA CYS A 59 4.35 -14.14 -9.39
C CYS A 59 2.82 -14.20 -9.32
N GLU A 60 2.25 -14.10 -8.12
CA GLU A 60 0.81 -14.26 -7.92
C GLU A 60 0.04 -12.95 -8.05
N ILE A 61 0.70 -11.80 -7.86
CA ILE A 61 0.12 -10.46 -7.99
C ILE A 61 1.17 -9.52 -8.58
N VAL A 62 0.86 -8.88 -9.70
CA VAL A 62 1.79 -7.99 -10.42
C VAL A 62 1.42 -6.53 -10.20
N ARG A 63 2.42 -5.70 -9.91
CA ARG A 63 2.27 -4.25 -9.74
C ARG A 63 2.73 -3.50 -10.98
N ILE A 64 1.98 -2.46 -11.35
CA ILE A 64 2.26 -1.56 -12.47
C ILE A 64 2.25 -0.13 -11.96
N THR A 65 3.27 0.67 -12.31
CA THR A 65 3.31 2.09 -11.92
C THR A 65 2.26 2.89 -12.70
N ALA A 66 1.53 3.79 -12.07
CA ALA A 66 0.59 4.66 -12.78
C ALA A 66 0.65 6.09 -12.23
N PRO A 67 1.76 6.82 -12.47
CA PRO A 67 2.01 8.10 -11.81
C PRO A 67 1.05 9.22 -12.27
N THR A 68 0.49 9.12 -13.47
CA THR A 68 -0.46 10.11 -14.01
C THR A 68 -1.79 9.48 -14.41
N VAL A 69 -2.80 10.33 -14.64
CA VAL A 69 -4.12 9.91 -15.16
C VAL A 69 -3.97 9.25 -16.54
N LYS A 70 -2.97 9.65 -17.33
CA LYS A 70 -2.72 9.05 -18.65
C LYS A 70 -2.24 7.60 -18.51
N ASP A 71 -1.29 7.36 -17.61
CA ASP A 71 -0.80 6.00 -17.30
C ASP A 71 -1.94 5.15 -16.73
N ALA A 72 -2.72 5.73 -15.81
CA ALA A 72 -3.85 5.06 -15.19
C ALA A 72 -4.93 4.65 -16.20
N ARG A 73 -5.21 5.46 -17.23
CA ARG A 73 -6.09 5.08 -18.35
C ARG A 73 -5.51 3.96 -19.19
N ASN A 74 -4.20 3.95 -19.41
CA ASN A 74 -3.55 2.90 -20.20
C ASN A 74 -3.64 1.50 -19.54
N LEU A 75 -3.89 1.44 -18.23
CA LEU A 75 -4.16 0.18 -17.53
C LEU A 75 -5.35 -0.56 -18.12
N GLU A 76 -6.37 0.13 -18.66
CA GLU A 76 -7.49 -0.52 -19.35
C GLU A 76 -6.99 -1.40 -20.52
N HIS A 77 -6.11 -0.84 -21.36
CA HIS A 77 -5.55 -1.53 -22.51
C HIS A 77 -4.64 -2.69 -22.10
N ILE A 78 -3.82 -2.49 -21.05
CA ILE A 78 -2.95 -3.53 -20.51
C ILE A 78 -3.78 -4.69 -19.96
N LEU A 79 -4.77 -4.42 -19.11
CA LEU A 79 -5.62 -5.47 -18.54
C LEU A 79 -6.39 -6.22 -19.62
N LYS A 80 -6.97 -5.50 -20.59
CA LYS A 80 -7.65 -6.13 -21.72
C LYS A 80 -6.71 -7.08 -22.47
N GLY A 81 -5.51 -6.61 -22.81
CA GLY A 81 -4.52 -7.42 -23.52
C GLY A 81 -3.96 -8.59 -22.72
N LEU A 82 -3.95 -8.52 -21.38
CA LEU A 82 -3.62 -9.64 -20.50
C LEU A 82 -4.71 -10.72 -20.54
N ARG A 83 -5.97 -10.32 -20.40
CA ARG A 83 -7.12 -11.24 -20.41
C ARG A 83 -7.31 -11.90 -21.77
N GLU A 84 -7.10 -11.18 -22.87
CA GLU A 84 -7.10 -11.74 -24.24
C GLU A 84 -6.02 -12.82 -24.44
N ARG A 85 -4.90 -12.74 -23.70
CA ARG A 85 -3.82 -13.73 -23.69
C ARG A 85 -3.99 -14.81 -22.62
N GLY A 86 -5.13 -14.85 -21.92
CA GLY A 86 -5.42 -15.83 -20.88
C GLY A 86 -4.65 -15.64 -19.57
N CYS A 87 -4.04 -14.47 -19.37
CA CYS A 87 -3.33 -14.15 -18.14
C CYS A 87 -4.30 -13.51 -17.13
N GLU A 88 -4.63 -14.24 -16.07
CA GLU A 88 -5.57 -13.83 -15.02
C GLU A 88 -4.88 -13.30 -13.75
N VAL A 89 -3.58 -13.00 -13.82
CA VAL A 89 -2.85 -12.46 -12.65
C VAL A 89 -3.49 -11.13 -12.22
N PRO A 90 -3.77 -10.93 -10.93
CA PRO A 90 -4.28 -9.67 -10.42
C PRO A 90 -3.27 -8.54 -10.56
N ILE A 91 -3.77 -7.36 -10.93
CA ILE A 91 -2.96 -6.17 -11.16
C ILE A 91 -3.15 -5.17 -10.02
N VAL A 92 -2.03 -4.62 -9.56
CA VAL A 92 -1.97 -3.53 -8.59
C VAL A 92 -1.49 -2.25 -9.26
N ALA A 93 -2.26 -1.16 -9.19
CA ALA A 93 -1.78 0.15 -9.62
C ALA A 93 -0.96 0.82 -8.50
N ASP A 94 0.28 1.20 -8.78
CA ASP A 94 1.17 1.91 -7.86
C ASP A 94 1.06 3.43 -8.02
N ILE A 95 0.32 4.08 -7.12
CA ILE A 95 0.07 5.52 -7.15
C ILE A 95 0.82 6.20 -6.01
N HIS A 96 1.58 7.24 -6.37
CA HIS A 96 2.40 7.97 -5.40
C HIS A 96 1.82 9.34 -5.00
N PHE A 97 1.28 10.12 -5.94
CA PHE A 97 1.04 11.57 -5.70
C PHE A 97 -0.35 12.09 -6.06
N LYS A 98 -1.06 11.48 -7.01
CA LYS A 98 -2.26 12.07 -7.63
C LYS A 98 -3.51 11.27 -7.29
N PRO A 99 -4.41 11.78 -6.43
CA PRO A 99 -5.71 11.15 -6.17
C PRO A 99 -6.52 10.88 -7.43
N GLU A 100 -6.44 11.77 -8.42
CA GLU A 100 -7.16 11.65 -9.69
C GLU A 100 -6.65 10.43 -10.48
N ALA A 101 -5.35 10.15 -10.44
CA ALA A 101 -4.77 8.96 -11.05
C ALA A 101 -5.18 7.68 -10.28
N ALA A 102 -5.29 7.75 -8.96
CA ALA A 102 -5.77 6.62 -8.15
C ALA A 102 -7.23 6.28 -8.46
N ILE A 103 -8.11 7.28 -8.55
CA ILE A 103 -9.52 7.10 -8.91
C ILE A 103 -9.64 6.53 -10.32
N GLU A 104 -8.85 7.02 -11.27
CA GLU A 104 -8.84 6.50 -12.63
C GLU A 104 -8.35 5.06 -12.69
N ALA A 105 -7.22 4.74 -12.05
CA ALA A 105 -6.68 3.39 -12.03
C ALA A 105 -7.64 2.41 -11.34
N ALA A 106 -8.29 2.85 -10.27
CA ALA A 106 -9.29 2.10 -9.52
C ALA A 106 -10.52 1.72 -10.34
N LYS A 107 -10.70 2.19 -11.58
CA LYS A 107 -11.75 1.70 -12.50
C LYS A 107 -11.36 0.41 -13.22
N TRP A 108 -10.07 0.12 -13.29
CA TRP A 108 -9.54 -0.93 -14.15
C TRP A 108 -8.98 -2.09 -13.31
N VAL A 109 -8.11 -1.78 -12.34
CA VAL A 109 -7.30 -2.77 -11.63
C VAL A 109 -8.05 -3.49 -10.49
N ASP A 110 -7.43 -4.57 -9.99
CA ASP A 110 -7.91 -5.37 -8.87
C ASP A 110 -7.55 -4.80 -7.50
N LYS A 111 -6.54 -3.92 -7.46
CA LYS A 111 -6.09 -3.24 -6.25
C LYS A 111 -5.35 -1.95 -6.53
N VAL A 112 -5.56 -0.94 -5.71
CA VAL A 112 -4.77 0.29 -5.74
C VAL A 112 -3.81 0.38 -4.56
N ARG A 113 -2.63 0.92 -4.79
CA ARG A 113 -1.70 1.30 -3.74
C ARG A 113 -1.71 2.79 -3.58
N ILE A 114 -1.90 3.25 -2.36
CA ILE A 114 -1.68 4.65 -1.98
C ILE A 114 -0.50 4.80 -1.01
N ASN A 115 0.11 5.99 -1.04
CA ASN A 115 1.10 6.42 -0.05
C ASN A 115 0.54 7.62 0.74
N PRO A 116 0.16 7.42 2.02
CA PRO A 116 -0.37 8.48 2.87
C PRO A 116 0.40 9.79 2.84
N GLY A 117 1.74 9.72 2.87
CA GLY A 117 2.57 10.91 3.01
C GLY A 117 2.58 11.86 1.81
N ASN A 118 2.14 11.39 0.64
CA ASN A 118 2.13 12.17 -0.60
C ASN A 118 0.72 12.29 -1.23
N TYR A 119 -0.30 11.68 -0.64
CA TYR A 119 -1.64 11.60 -1.25
C TYR A 119 -2.41 12.93 -1.14
N ALA A 120 -2.36 13.57 0.03
CA ALA A 120 -3.08 14.81 0.30
C ALA A 120 -2.18 16.05 0.42
N ASP A 121 -0.91 15.83 0.74
CA ASP A 121 0.03 16.88 1.10
C ASP A 121 0.96 17.22 -0.07
N SER A 122 1.04 18.51 -0.42
CA SER A 122 2.19 19.01 -1.19
C SER A 122 3.26 19.38 -0.17
N LYS A 123 4.42 18.72 -0.21
CA LYS A 123 5.54 19.04 0.69
C LYS A 123 5.87 20.52 0.55
N LYS A 124 5.55 21.30 1.56
CA LYS A 124 5.97 22.68 1.70
C LYS A 124 6.88 22.60 2.90
N PHE A 125 8.18 22.41 2.66
CA PHE A 125 9.24 22.31 3.68
C PHE A 125 9.39 23.62 4.49
N VAL A 126 8.31 24.02 5.13
CA VAL A 126 8.19 25.14 6.05
C VAL A 126 8.02 24.47 7.39
N ILE A 127 9.06 24.53 8.21
CA ILE A 127 8.99 24.04 9.60
C ILE A 127 7.88 24.82 10.29
N ARG A 128 6.82 24.13 10.68
CA ARG A 128 5.67 24.68 11.39
C ARG A 128 5.35 23.72 12.53
N GLU A 129 5.36 24.23 13.74
CA GLU A 129 4.69 23.55 14.84
C GLU A 129 3.19 23.61 14.54
N TYR A 130 2.57 22.44 14.42
CA TYR A 130 1.13 22.33 14.22
C TYR A 130 0.46 22.37 15.59
N THR A 131 -0.49 23.29 15.78
CA THR A 131 -1.43 23.16 16.90
C THR A 131 -2.34 21.95 16.68
N ASP A 132 -2.99 21.47 17.73
CA ASP A 132 -3.92 20.34 17.61
C ASP A 132 -5.09 20.65 16.66
N GLU A 133 -5.56 21.90 16.62
CA GLU A 133 -6.60 22.34 15.70
C GLU A 133 -6.12 22.32 14.24
N GLN A 134 -4.89 22.77 13.99
CA GLN A 134 -4.30 22.73 12.65
C GLN A 134 -4.11 21.29 12.17
N TYR A 135 -3.68 20.41 13.07
CA TYR A 135 -3.53 18.99 12.77
C TYR A 135 -4.89 18.35 12.43
N ALA A 136 -5.93 18.64 13.21
CA ALA A 136 -7.28 18.14 12.95
C ALA A 136 -7.85 18.67 11.62
N ALA A 137 -7.56 19.92 11.25
CA ALA A 137 -7.96 20.49 9.97
C ALA A 137 -7.31 19.74 8.78
N GLU A 138 -6.04 19.37 8.88
CA GLU A 138 -5.37 18.56 7.84
C GLU A 138 -5.97 17.15 7.75
N LEU A 139 -6.34 16.52 8.86
CA LEU A 139 -7.04 15.24 8.84
C LEU A 139 -8.38 15.31 8.10
N ASN A 140 -9.16 16.38 8.31
CA ASN A 140 -10.41 16.59 7.58
C ASN A 140 -10.17 16.73 6.08
N ARG A 141 -9.12 17.45 5.69
CA ARG A 141 -8.75 17.61 4.28
C ARG A 141 -8.32 16.29 3.63
N ILE A 142 -7.59 15.45 4.37
CA ILE A 142 -7.25 14.09 3.92
C ILE A 142 -8.52 13.28 3.70
N ARG A 143 -9.45 13.32 4.67
CA ARG A 143 -10.74 12.64 4.57
C ARG A 143 -11.46 13.05 3.28
N GLU A 144 -11.64 14.34 3.02
CA GLU A 144 -12.31 14.83 1.81
C GLU A 144 -11.66 14.30 0.51
N ARG A 145 -10.33 14.24 0.44
CA ARG A 145 -9.60 13.78 -0.76
C ARG A 145 -9.53 12.26 -0.88
N PHE A 146 -9.58 11.54 0.23
CA PHE A 146 -9.40 10.09 0.26
C PHE A 146 -10.73 9.34 0.16
N SER A 147 -11.81 9.86 0.78
CA SER A 147 -13.13 9.24 0.76
C SER A 147 -13.62 8.84 -0.64
N PRO A 148 -13.49 9.67 -1.71
CA PRO A 148 -13.94 9.28 -3.04
C PRO A 148 -13.27 8.01 -3.58
N LEU A 149 -11.98 7.81 -3.27
CA LEU A 149 -11.27 6.60 -3.66
C LEU A 149 -11.74 5.40 -2.84
N VAL A 150 -11.95 5.58 -1.54
CA VAL A 150 -12.45 4.52 -0.64
C VAL A 150 -13.82 4.03 -1.11
N GLU A 151 -14.76 4.95 -1.37
CA GLU A 151 -16.10 4.62 -1.84
C GLU A 151 -16.09 3.92 -3.19
N LEU A 152 -15.22 4.34 -4.11
CA LEU A 152 -15.04 3.66 -5.40
C LEU A 152 -14.50 2.25 -5.22
N CYS A 153 -13.48 2.07 -4.37
CA CYS A 153 -12.91 0.76 -4.09
C CYS A 153 -13.94 -0.17 -3.44
N LYS A 154 -14.73 0.34 -2.49
CA LYS A 154 -15.83 -0.36 -1.83
C LYS A 154 -16.90 -0.78 -2.86
N THR A 155 -17.35 0.14 -3.69
CA THR A 155 -18.40 -0.11 -4.70
C THR A 155 -17.95 -1.13 -5.74
N ARG A 156 -16.68 -1.09 -6.18
CA ARG A 156 -16.13 -2.06 -7.14
C ARG A 156 -15.70 -3.38 -6.51
N GLY A 157 -15.63 -3.47 -5.18
CA GLY A 157 -15.10 -4.64 -4.48
C GLY A 157 -13.62 -4.89 -4.77
N ILE A 158 -12.82 -3.82 -4.93
CA ILE A 158 -11.37 -3.94 -5.15
C ILE A 158 -10.59 -3.57 -3.90
N ALA A 159 -9.40 -4.14 -3.74
CA ALA A 159 -8.60 -3.94 -2.55
C ALA A 159 -7.78 -2.64 -2.59
N MET A 160 -7.27 -2.25 -1.43
CA MET A 160 -6.32 -1.15 -1.29
C MET A 160 -5.06 -1.57 -0.52
N ARG A 161 -3.92 -0.96 -0.83
CA ARG A 161 -2.75 -0.95 0.05
C ARG A 161 -2.53 0.45 0.58
N ILE A 162 -2.60 0.60 1.90
CA ILE A 162 -2.18 1.80 2.63
C ILE A 162 -0.72 1.60 3.01
N GLY A 163 0.19 2.18 2.21
CA GLY A 163 1.61 1.87 2.29
C GLY A 163 2.49 3.07 2.57
N THR A 164 3.02 3.15 3.78
CA THR A 164 3.96 4.19 4.20
C THR A 164 5.39 3.77 3.89
N ASN A 165 6.13 4.66 3.23
CA ASN A 165 7.58 4.54 3.07
C ASN A 165 8.27 5.57 3.97
N HIS A 166 9.34 5.14 4.65
CA HIS A 166 10.11 5.96 5.60
C HIS A 166 10.57 7.29 5.00
N GLY A 167 11.17 7.28 3.80
CA GLY A 167 11.62 8.51 3.11
C GLY A 167 10.51 9.43 2.56
N SER A 168 9.23 9.12 2.77
CA SER A 168 8.11 9.85 2.16
C SER A 168 7.03 10.27 3.15
N LEU A 169 7.34 10.36 4.45
CA LEU A 169 6.38 10.90 5.43
C LEU A 169 5.97 12.33 5.07
N SER A 170 4.72 12.68 5.38
CA SER A 170 4.22 14.04 5.18
C SER A 170 4.80 15.01 6.21
N ASP A 171 4.79 16.30 5.88
CA ASP A 171 5.31 17.34 6.77
C ASP A 171 4.59 17.33 8.13
N ARG A 172 3.27 17.14 8.15
CA ARG A 172 2.47 17.00 9.38
C ARG A 172 2.98 15.87 10.29
N ILE A 173 3.23 14.70 9.71
CA ILE A 173 3.68 13.52 10.44
C ILE A 173 5.10 13.73 10.95
N LEU A 174 5.98 14.28 10.12
CA LEU A 174 7.36 14.59 10.50
C LEU A 174 7.43 15.59 11.66
N ASN A 175 6.60 16.64 11.64
CA ASN A 175 6.59 17.63 12.73
C ASN A 175 6.02 17.06 14.04
N ARG A 176 4.98 16.19 13.99
CA ARG A 176 4.33 15.66 15.20
C ARG A 176 5.02 14.44 15.80
N TYR A 177 5.53 13.53 14.97
CA TYR A 177 6.05 12.22 15.40
C TYR A 177 7.51 11.99 15.01
N GLY A 178 8.12 12.92 14.25
CA GLY A 178 9.46 12.77 13.72
C GLY A 178 9.54 11.75 12.58
N ASP A 179 10.75 11.63 12.03
CA ASP A 179 11.10 10.61 11.04
C ASP A 179 11.35 9.24 11.71
N THR A 180 10.30 8.68 12.31
CA THR A 180 10.38 7.52 13.22
C THR A 180 9.45 6.38 12.80
N PRO A 181 9.66 5.14 13.31
CA PRO A 181 8.68 4.07 13.17
C PRO A 181 7.27 4.45 13.64
N LEU A 182 7.17 5.28 14.68
CA LEU A 182 5.87 5.80 15.16
C LEU A 182 5.22 6.70 14.12
N GLY A 183 5.97 7.63 13.52
CA GLY A 183 5.47 8.47 12.43
C GLY A 183 4.97 7.66 11.24
N MET A 184 5.67 6.59 10.87
CA MET A 184 5.23 5.68 9.80
C MET A 184 3.88 5.03 10.10
N VAL A 185 3.72 4.54 11.34
CA VAL A 185 2.51 3.85 11.80
C VAL A 185 1.33 4.81 11.89
N GLU A 186 1.51 5.98 12.51
CA GLU A 186 0.43 6.97 12.61
C GLU A 186 -0.01 7.47 11.23
N SER A 187 0.93 7.70 10.31
CA SER A 187 0.60 8.08 8.93
C SER A 187 -0.31 7.07 8.24
N ALA A 188 -0.11 5.77 8.48
CA ALA A 188 -0.97 4.73 7.93
C ALA A 188 -2.31 4.62 8.66
N LEU A 189 -2.30 4.73 9.99
CA LEU A 189 -3.51 4.62 10.82
C LEU A 189 -4.49 5.78 10.57
N GLU A 190 -4.02 6.98 10.24
CA GLU A 190 -4.87 8.10 9.81
C GLU A 190 -5.78 7.70 8.64
N PHE A 191 -5.20 7.12 7.59
CA PHE A 191 -5.95 6.68 6.41
C PHE A 191 -6.82 5.45 6.71
N ALA A 192 -6.33 4.52 7.52
CA ALA A 192 -7.09 3.33 7.88
C ALA A 192 -8.34 3.66 8.73
N ARG A 193 -8.25 4.65 9.63
CA ARG A 193 -9.40 5.15 10.38
C ARG A 193 -10.47 5.71 9.43
N ILE A 194 -10.08 6.51 8.45
CA ILE A 194 -11.01 7.03 7.43
C ILE A 194 -11.65 5.88 6.64
N ALA A 195 -10.87 4.90 6.19
CA ALA A 195 -11.39 3.74 5.47
C ALA A 195 -12.44 2.96 6.30
N ARG A 196 -12.16 2.73 7.58
CA ARG A 196 -13.09 2.05 8.49
C ARG A 196 -14.32 2.87 8.84
N ASP A 197 -14.19 4.19 9.00
CA ASP A 197 -15.35 5.05 9.24
C ASP A 197 -16.33 5.03 8.05
N LEU A 198 -15.84 4.71 6.85
CA LEU A 198 -16.63 4.48 5.64
C LEU A 198 -17.00 2.99 5.44
N ASP A 199 -16.77 2.16 6.46
CA ASP A 199 -17.08 0.74 6.46
C ASP A 199 -16.42 0.00 5.27
N TYR A 200 -15.17 0.37 4.95
CA TYR A 200 -14.34 -0.29 3.96
C TYR A 200 -13.20 -1.04 4.66
N HIS A 201 -13.14 -2.36 4.44
CA HIS A 201 -12.22 -3.27 5.14
C HIS A 201 -11.26 -4.03 4.22
N ASP A 202 -11.38 -3.88 2.89
CA ASP A 202 -10.54 -4.59 1.91
C ASP A 202 -9.17 -3.92 1.71
N PHE A 203 -8.46 -3.61 2.80
CA PHE A 203 -7.14 -2.99 2.74
C PHE A 203 -6.06 -3.76 3.47
N VAL A 204 -4.82 -3.58 3.00
CA VAL A 204 -3.60 -4.13 3.60
C VAL A 204 -2.62 -3.01 3.93
N PHE A 205 -1.76 -3.23 4.93
CA PHE A 205 -0.72 -2.27 5.30
C PHE A 205 0.64 -2.62 4.71
N SER A 206 1.50 -1.62 4.53
CA SER A 206 2.95 -1.82 4.40
C SER A 206 3.74 -0.69 5.08
N MET A 207 4.85 -1.03 5.73
CA MET A 207 5.76 -0.12 6.42
C MET A 207 7.18 -0.30 5.88
N LYS A 208 7.48 0.24 4.70
CA LYS A 208 8.78 -0.01 4.05
C LYS A 208 9.83 1.00 4.48
N ALA A 209 11.03 0.53 4.73
CA ALA A 209 12.23 1.33 4.96
C ALA A 209 13.43 0.67 4.27
N SER A 210 14.43 1.46 3.90
CA SER A 210 15.68 0.94 3.34
C SER A 210 16.61 0.38 4.41
N ASN A 211 16.41 0.73 5.68
CA ASN A 211 17.06 0.08 6.81
C ASN A 211 16.15 -1.05 7.35
N PRO A 212 16.55 -2.34 7.27
CA PRO A 212 15.74 -3.45 7.76
C PRO A 212 15.38 -3.34 9.25
N LYS A 213 16.23 -2.74 10.08
CA LYS A 213 15.94 -2.56 11.52
C LYS A 213 14.76 -1.61 11.75
N VAL A 214 14.71 -0.51 10.99
CA VAL A 214 13.59 0.45 11.03
C VAL A 214 12.32 -0.20 10.51
N MET A 215 12.41 -0.95 9.41
CA MET A 215 11.29 -1.70 8.85
C MET A 215 10.70 -2.69 9.87
N ILE A 216 11.54 -3.52 10.49
CA ILE A 216 11.12 -4.50 11.50
C ILE A 216 10.45 -3.80 12.69
N ALA A 217 11.05 -2.71 13.18
CA ALA A 217 10.48 -1.93 14.28
C ALA A 217 9.10 -1.36 13.91
N ALA A 218 8.95 -0.82 12.70
CA ALA A 218 7.69 -0.25 12.23
C ALA A 218 6.57 -1.30 12.06
N TYR A 219 6.86 -2.48 11.51
CA TYR A 219 5.86 -3.56 11.43
C TYR A 219 5.46 -4.10 12.81
N ARG A 220 6.42 -4.29 13.72
CA ARG A 220 6.13 -4.74 15.09
C ARG A 220 5.27 -3.71 15.83
N LEU A 221 5.62 -2.42 15.70
CA LEU A 221 4.85 -1.33 16.27
C LEU A 221 3.45 -1.27 15.67
N LEU A 222 3.30 -1.37 14.35
CA LEU A 222 2.00 -1.40 13.69
C LEU A 222 1.12 -2.50 14.27
N VAL A 223 1.63 -3.73 14.39
CA VAL A 223 0.86 -4.85 14.95
C VAL A 223 0.45 -4.59 16.39
N ALA A 224 1.35 -4.06 17.24
CA ALA A 224 0.98 -3.70 18.61
C ALA A 224 -0.15 -2.65 18.65
N ARG A 225 -0.07 -1.62 17.81
CA ARG A 225 -1.08 -0.56 17.72
C ARG A 225 -2.43 -1.10 17.21
N LEU A 226 -2.40 -1.98 16.22
CA LEU A 226 -3.61 -2.66 15.74
C LEU A 226 -4.25 -3.51 16.85
N ASN A 227 -3.46 -4.24 17.63
CA ASN A 227 -3.97 -5.01 18.76
C ASN A 227 -4.59 -4.12 19.85
N GLU A 228 -4.03 -2.93 20.09
CA GLU A 228 -4.58 -1.92 21.03
C GLU A 228 -5.90 -1.34 20.54
N LEU A 229 -6.09 -1.18 19.22
CA LEU A 229 -7.31 -0.61 18.63
C LEU A 229 -8.50 -1.58 18.68
N GLY A 230 -8.25 -2.88 18.72
CA GLY A 230 -9.30 -3.88 18.90
C GLY A 230 -9.03 -5.19 18.15
N PRO A 231 -9.77 -6.26 18.49
CA PRO A 231 -9.60 -7.58 17.87
C PRO A 231 -9.94 -7.60 16.36
N ASP A 232 -10.75 -6.64 15.91
CA ASP A 232 -11.20 -6.47 14.52
C ASP A 232 -10.30 -5.52 13.69
N TRP A 233 -9.21 -5.02 14.28
CA TRP A 233 -8.16 -4.27 13.57
C TRP A 233 -7.05 -5.19 13.03
N ASN A 234 -7.41 -6.41 12.67
CA ASN A 234 -6.48 -7.48 12.29
C ASN A 234 -6.18 -7.53 10.78
N TYR A 235 -5.75 -6.44 10.16
CA TYR A 235 -5.52 -6.38 8.71
C TYR A 235 -4.23 -7.08 8.21
N PRO A 236 -4.18 -7.60 6.97
CA PRO A 236 -2.97 -8.19 6.39
C PRO A 236 -1.83 -7.19 6.20
N LEU A 237 -0.59 -7.72 6.15
CA LEU A 237 0.62 -6.94 5.96
C LEU A 237 1.34 -7.36 4.67
N HIS A 238 1.61 -6.41 3.78
CA HIS A 238 2.54 -6.57 2.66
C HIS A 238 3.94 -6.19 3.17
N LEU A 239 4.87 -7.15 3.21
CA LEU A 239 6.23 -6.97 3.70
C LEU A 239 7.20 -6.60 2.57
N GLY A 240 8.34 -6.01 2.91
CA GLY A 240 9.48 -5.86 2.00
C GLY A 240 10.34 -4.65 2.31
N VAL A 241 11.66 -4.85 2.20
CA VAL A 241 12.66 -3.78 2.29
C VAL A 241 12.62 -2.97 1.01
N THR A 242 12.62 -1.64 1.10
CA THR A 242 12.74 -0.78 -0.09
C THR A 242 14.21 -0.48 -0.37
N GLU A 243 14.57 -0.18 -1.61
CA GLU A 243 15.95 0.21 -1.98
C GLU A 243 16.99 -0.78 -1.40
N ALA A 244 16.79 -2.06 -1.69
CA ALA A 244 17.66 -3.13 -1.19
C ALA A 244 19.09 -3.03 -1.78
N GLY A 245 19.24 -2.41 -2.95
CA GLY A 245 20.50 -2.31 -3.69
C GLY A 245 20.49 -3.24 -4.90
N GLU A 246 21.68 -3.66 -5.35
CA GLU A 246 21.85 -4.55 -6.50
C GLU A 246 22.54 -5.86 -6.10
N GLY A 247 22.40 -6.88 -6.95
CA GLY A 247 23.17 -8.13 -6.85
C GLY A 247 22.97 -8.90 -5.54
N GLU A 248 24.09 -9.34 -4.95
CA GLU A 248 24.11 -10.17 -3.75
C GLU A 248 23.71 -9.41 -2.48
N ASP A 249 24.20 -8.18 -2.32
CA ASP A 249 23.89 -7.33 -1.17
C ASP A 249 22.38 -7.11 -1.03
N ALA A 250 21.69 -6.89 -2.15
CA ALA A 250 20.24 -6.74 -2.18
C ALA A 250 19.51 -8.01 -1.71
N ARG A 251 20.01 -9.19 -2.10
CA ARG A 251 19.43 -10.49 -1.73
C ARG A 251 19.64 -10.80 -0.26
N ILE A 252 20.81 -10.46 0.31
CA ILE A 252 21.10 -10.65 1.73
C ILE A 252 20.28 -9.69 2.59
N LYS A 253 20.07 -8.47 2.11
CA LYS A 253 19.33 -7.42 2.83
C LYS A 253 17.82 -7.64 2.85
N SER A 254 17.27 -8.25 1.80
CA SER A 254 15.82 -8.48 1.62
C SER A 254 15.32 -9.64 2.47
#